data_AF-A0ABD6BZX4-F1
#
_entry.id   AF-A0ABD6BZX4-F1
#
_cell.length_a   1.000
_cell.length_b   1.000
_cell.length_c   1.000
_cell.angle_alpha   90.00
_cell.angle_beta   90.00
_cell.angle_gamma   90.00
#
_symmetry.space_group_name_H-M   'P 1'
#
loop_
_entity.id
_entity.type
_entity.pdbx_description
1 polymer ?
#
loop_
_entity_poly.entity_id
_entity_poly.type
_entity_poly.pdbx_seq_one_letter_code
_entity_poly.pdbx_strand_id
1 'polypeptide(L)'
;MGNVPDFDDPDIDYRSPLQYGVTRIRVEIGTLGGNVRWFVVQLEKNTGNRVGFEQDWGQVARFDHHPEAEWGHDIREEGLHIDLYRGDQKVDVRRNFPDVPLNRAPAYCEKYLDQMEEEILRSFGPDK
;
A
#
# COMPACT_ATOMS: atom_id res chain seq x y z
N MET A 1 -7.83 3.05 31.75
CA MET A 1 -7.08 3.69 30.64
C MET A 1 -6.38 2.57 29.92
N GLY A 2 -6.93 2.10 28.79
CA GLY A 2 -6.26 1.08 27.99
C GLY A 2 -5.09 1.74 27.27
N ASN A 3 -3.91 1.12 27.33
CA ASN A 3 -2.79 1.54 26.50
C ASN A 3 -3.22 1.46 25.03
N VAL A 4 -3.28 2.61 24.36
CA VAL A 4 -3.30 2.65 22.91
C VAL A 4 -1.93 2.11 22.49
N PRO A 5 -1.85 1.03 21.72
CA PRO A 5 -0.57 0.52 21.24
C PRO A 5 0.16 1.63 20.48
N ASP A 6 1.47 1.74 20.69
CA ASP A 6 2.33 2.63 19.94
C ASP A 6 2.41 2.10 18.49
N PHE A 7 1.80 2.83 17.55
CA PHE A 7 1.65 2.43 16.14
C PHE A 7 2.61 3.15 15.21
N ASP A 8 3.47 4.02 15.75
CA ASP A 8 4.11 5.05 14.94
C ASP A 8 5.28 4.53 14.09
N ASP A 9 5.74 3.30 14.31
CA ASP A 9 6.75 2.64 13.46
C ASP A 9 6.34 1.21 13.07
N PRO A 10 6.49 0.80 11.79
CA PRO A 10 6.29 -0.59 11.38
C PRO A 10 7.40 -1.49 11.94
N ASP A 11 7.04 -2.73 12.29
CA ASP A 11 8.04 -3.76 12.59
C ASP A 11 8.86 -4.14 11.35
N ILE A 12 8.28 -3.96 10.16
CA ILE A 12 8.88 -4.28 8.86
C ILE A 12 8.52 -3.17 7.87
N ASP A 13 9.53 -2.44 7.37
CA ASP A 13 9.44 -1.54 6.20
C ASP A 13 10.49 -1.95 5.16
N TYR A 14 10.06 -2.11 3.91
CA TYR A 14 10.97 -2.25 2.77
C TYR A 14 10.33 -1.76 1.47
N ARG A 15 11.19 -1.52 0.48
CA ARG A 15 10.81 -1.03 -0.83
C ARG A 15 11.42 -1.93 -1.90
N SER A 16 10.60 -2.40 -2.84
CA SER A 16 11.04 -3.22 -3.98
C SER A 16 10.93 -2.40 -5.28
N PRO A 17 12.03 -2.24 -6.05
CA PRO A 17 11.98 -1.52 -7.31
C PRO A 17 11.26 -2.34 -8.38
N LEU A 18 10.33 -1.71 -9.09
CA LEU A 18 9.77 -2.20 -10.34
C LEU A 18 10.33 -1.33 -11.47
N GLN A 19 10.73 -1.93 -12.60
CA GLN A 19 11.31 -1.26 -13.78
C GLN A 19 12.27 -0.07 -13.48
N TYR A 20 13.57 -0.33 -13.28
CA TYR A 20 14.68 0.64 -13.15
C TYR A 20 14.28 2.13 -12.93
N GLY A 21 13.84 2.46 -11.71
CA GLY A 21 13.91 3.82 -11.13
C GLY A 21 12.71 4.76 -11.37
N VAL A 22 11.62 4.30 -11.98
CA VAL A 22 10.39 5.11 -12.14
C VAL A 22 9.25 4.68 -11.23
N THR A 23 9.24 3.45 -10.72
CA THR A 23 8.17 2.90 -9.89
C THR A 23 8.73 2.01 -8.78
N ARG A 24 7.96 1.86 -7.69
CA ARG A 24 8.29 0.94 -6.59
C ARG A 24 7.05 0.47 -5.87
N ILE A 25 7.16 -0.66 -5.18
CA ILE A 25 6.21 -1.05 -4.13
C ILE A 25 6.84 -0.73 -2.77
N ARG A 26 6.12 0.03 -1.95
CA ARG A 26 6.43 0.26 -0.52
C ARG A 26 5.54 -0.65 0.33
N VAL A 27 6.16 -1.38 1.25
CA VAL A 27 5.48 -2.33 2.14
C VAL A 27 5.80 -1.97 3.58
N GLU A 28 4.77 -1.75 4.38
CA GLU A 28 4.86 -1.50 5.82
C GLU A 28 3.93 -2.44 6.57
N ILE A 29 4.45 -3.07 7.63
CA ILE A 29 3.71 -4.06 8.41
C ILE A 29 3.98 -3.83 9.89
N GLY A 30 2.91 -3.64 10.67
CA GLY A 30 2.93 -3.72 12.12
C GLY A 30 2.41 -5.06 12.59
N THR A 31 3.14 -5.70 13.51
CA THR A 31 2.82 -7.02 14.03
C THR A 31 2.71 -7.02 15.56
N LEU A 32 2.05 -8.03 16.10
CA LEU A 32 2.05 -8.32 17.52
C LEU A 32 2.05 -9.83 17.72
N GLY A 33 3.08 -10.34 18.40
CA GLY A 33 3.25 -11.79 18.59
C GLY A 33 3.31 -12.57 17.27
N GLY A 34 3.91 -11.97 16.22
CA GLY A 34 4.03 -12.58 14.89
C GLY A 34 2.77 -12.55 14.04
N ASN A 35 1.69 -11.90 14.50
CA ASN A 35 0.47 -11.69 13.71
C ASN A 35 0.41 -10.26 13.21
N VAL A 36 0.00 -10.08 11.96
CA VAL A 36 -0.25 -8.77 11.35
C VAL A 36 -1.39 -8.08 12.10
N ARG A 37 -1.15 -6.83 12.53
CA ARG A 37 -2.15 -5.94 13.12
C ARG A 37 -2.60 -4.87 12.16
N TRP A 38 -1.66 -4.35 11.39
CA TRP A 38 -1.93 -3.39 10.33
C TRP A 38 -0.89 -3.56 9.23
N PHE A 39 -1.24 -3.15 8.02
CA PHE A 39 -0.30 -3.07 6.92
C PHE A 39 -0.69 -1.98 5.94
N VAL A 40 0.30 -1.52 5.18
CA VAL A 40 0.13 -0.70 3.97
C VAL A 40 0.99 -1.31 2.87
N VAL A 41 0.39 -1.56 1.71
CA VAL A 41 1.10 -1.98 0.50
C VAL A 41 0.74 -1.02 -0.63
N GLN A 42 1.73 -0.28 -1.11
CA GLN A 42 1.51 0.87 -1.99
C GLN A 42 2.36 0.80 -3.25
N LEU A 43 1.73 0.95 -4.42
CA LEU A 43 2.41 1.22 -5.68
C LEU A 43 2.67 2.72 -5.77
N GLU A 44 3.92 3.08 -5.99
CA GLU A 44 4.37 4.45 -6.07
C GLU A 44 5.10 4.70 -7.38
N LYS A 45 4.99 5.93 -7.88
CA LYS A 45 5.69 6.39 -9.08
C LYS A 45 6.54 7.60 -8.73
N ASN A 46 7.78 7.58 -9.18
CA ASN A 46 8.68 8.71 -9.06
C ASN A 46 8.16 9.89 -9.90
N THR A 47 7.93 11.03 -9.26
CA THR A 47 7.49 12.30 -9.84
C THR A 47 8.63 13.32 -9.94
N GLY A 48 9.77 13.05 -9.31
CA GLY A 48 10.90 13.95 -9.26
C GLY A 48 11.89 13.73 -10.40
N ASN A 49 12.61 14.81 -10.77
CA ASN A 49 13.79 14.74 -11.65
C ASN A 49 15.07 14.29 -10.92
N ARG A 50 14.94 13.75 -9.69
CA ARG A 50 16.07 13.35 -8.84
C ARG A 50 16.39 11.86 -9.04
N VAL A 51 17.68 11.56 -9.04
CA VAL A 51 18.21 10.18 -9.04
C VAL A 51 18.70 9.85 -7.64
N GLY A 52 18.28 8.71 -7.08
CA GLY A 52 18.67 8.24 -5.74
C GLY A 52 17.48 8.02 -4.79
N PHE A 53 17.76 7.79 -3.50
CA PHE A 53 16.73 7.53 -2.48
C PHE A 53 15.85 8.75 -2.15
N GLU A 54 16.31 9.97 -2.47
CA GLU A 54 15.61 11.25 -2.29
C GLU A 54 14.71 11.61 -3.48
N GLN A 55 13.97 10.62 -3.99
CA GLN A 55 12.99 10.81 -5.05
C GLN A 55 11.66 11.30 -4.47
N ASP A 56 10.95 12.13 -5.22
CA ASP A 56 9.57 12.49 -4.93
C ASP A 56 8.70 11.33 -5.41
N TRP A 57 7.98 10.67 -4.50
CA TRP A 57 7.17 9.49 -4.82
C TRP A 57 5.70 9.82 -4.67
N GLY A 58 4.96 9.73 -5.77
CA GLY A 58 3.50 9.87 -5.79
C GLY A 58 2.82 8.53 -5.59
N GLN A 59 1.79 8.50 -4.74
CA GLN A 59 0.92 7.34 -4.54
C GLN A 59 0.09 7.09 -5.81
N VAL A 60 0.06 5.83 -6.25
CA VAL A 60 -0.73 5.40 -7.42
C VAL A 60 -1.86 4.48 -6.99
N ALA A 61 -1.54 3.50 -6.17
CA ALA A 61 -2.50 2.52 -5.68
C ALA A 61 -2.12 2.02 -4.30
N ARG A 62 -3.11 1.70 -3.46
CA ARG A 62 -2.90 1.30 -2.07
C ARG A 62 -3.85 0.18 -1.66
N PHE A 63 -3.30 -0.82 -1.00
CA PHE A 63 -4.02 -1.69 -0.08
C PHE A 63 -3.63 -1.32 1.35
N ASP A 64 -4.59 -1.34 2.26
CA ASP A 64 -4.29 -1.23 3.68
C ASP A 64 -5.26 -2.03 4.56
N HIS A 65 -4.77 -2.31 5.76
CA HIS A 65 -5.55 -2.74 6.90
C HIS A 65 -5.05 -1.95 8.09
N HIS A 66 -5.89 -1.11 8.69
CA HIS A 66 -5.55 -0.38 9.90
C HIS A 66 -6.81 -0.06 10.73
N PRO A 67 -7.46 -1.07 11.34
CA PRO A 67 -8.79 -0.93 11.98
C PRO A 67 -8.81 0.01 13.19
N GLU A 68 -7.64 0.37 13.73
CA GLU A 68 -7.52 1.29 14.87
C GLU A 68 -7.20 2.73 14.45
N ALA A 69 -6.95 2.98 13.16
CA ALA A 69 -6.79 4.33 12.63
C ALA A 69 -8.12 4.86 12.12
N GLU A 70 -8.42 6.14 12.40
CA GLU A 70 -9.65 6.79 11.94
C GLU A 70 -9.80 6.78 10.41
N TRP A 71 -8.68 6.79 9.69
CA TRP A 71 -8.63 6.75 8.23
C TRP A 71 -8.42 5.34 7.64
N GLY A 72 -8.20 4.33 8.48
CA GLY A 72 -7.78 3.00 8.06
C GLY A 72 -8.93 2.05 7.74
N HIS A 73 -8.62 0.99 6.98
CA HIS A 73 -9.60 -0.02 6.57
C HIS A 73 -9.56 -1.29 7.43
N ASP A 74 -10.69 -1.98 7.61
CA ASP A 74 -10.73 -3.34 8.18
C ASP A 74 -11.06 -4.37 7.11
N ILE A 75 -10.04 -4.99 6.51
CA ILE A 75 -10.23 -6.03 5.48
C ILE A 75 -11.01 -7.26 5.97
N ARG A 76 -11.12 -7.48 7.29
CA ARG A 76 -11.89 -8.61 7.85
C ARG A 76 -13.39 -8.36 7.78
N GLU A 77 -13.80 -7.10 7.73
CA GLU A 77 -15.20 -6.67 7.63
C GLU A 77 -15.55 -6.18 6.22
N GLU A 78 -14.67 -5.38 5.62
CA GLU A 78 -14.88 -4.72 4.33
C GLU A 78 -14.48 -5.59 3.13
N GLY A 79 -13.70 -6.65 3.38
CA GLY A 79 -12.99 -7.39 2.36
C GLY A 79 -11.82 -6.60 1.77
N LEU A 80 -10.88 -7.33 1.15
CA LEU A 80 -9.72 -6.73 0.52
C LEU A 80 -10.16 -5.88 -0.69
N HIS A 81 -9.62 -4.67 -0.78
CA HIS A 81 -9.86 -3.73 -1.87
C HIS A 81 -8.63 -2.85 -2.10
N ILE A 82 -8.51 -2.32 -3.31
CA ILE A 82 -7.44 -1.42 -3.71
C ILE A 82 -8.01 -0.04 -3.99
N ASP A 83 -7.41 0.96 -3.37
CA ASP A 83 -7.67 2.36 -3.64
C ASP A 83 -6.75 2.86 -4.74
N LEU A 84 -7.30 3.62 -5.69
CA LEU A 84 -6.60 4.11 -6.87
C LEU A 84 -6.61 5.63 -6.90
N TYR A 85 -5.46 6.22 -7.26
CA TYR A 85 -5.21 7.64 -7.09
C TYR A 85 -4.85 8.33 -8.41
N ARG A 86 -5.24 9.60 -8.54
CA ARG A 86 -4.73 10.52 -9.55
C ARG A 86 -4.30 11.81 -8.87
N GLY A 87 -3.02 12.17 -9.00
CA GLY A 87 -2.42 13.12 -8.08
C GLY A 87 -2.60 12.65 -6.63
N ASP A 88 -2.97 13.57 -5.73
CA ASP A 88 -3.22 13.27 -4.31
C ASP A 88 -4.68 12.86 -4.02
N GLN A 89 -5.50 12.67 -5.06
CA GLN A 89 -6.92 12.35 -4.92
C GLN A 89 -7.20 10.88 -5.18
N LYS A 90 -7.91 10.23 -4.27
CA LYS A 90 -8.54 8.92 -4.50
C LYS A 90 -9.65 9.09 -5.54
N VAL A 91 -9.53 8.39 -6.67
CA VAL A 91 -10.46 8.52 -7.80
C VAL A 91 -11.27 7.25 -8.07
N ASP A 92 -10.81 6.09 -7.60
CA ASP A 92 -11.50 4.81 -7.82
C ASP A 92 -11.17 3.80 -6.71
N VAL A 93 -12.01 2.77 -6.56
CA VAL A 93 -11.84 1.65 -5.64
C VAL A 93 -12.20 0.35 -6.36
N ARG A 94 -11.24 -0.57 -6.51
CA ARG A 94 -11.56 -1.92 -7.00
C ARG A 94 -11.80 -2.84 -5.81
N ARG A 95 -12.88 -3.59 -5.86
CA ARG A 95 -13.32 -4.56 -4.84
C ARG A 95 -13.42 -5.96 -5.45
N ASN A 96 -13.96 -6.92 -4.70
CA ASN A 96 -14.18 -8.32 -5.09
C ASN A 96 -12.89 -9.11 -5.28
N PHE A 97 -11.89 -8.80 -4.46
CA PHE A 97 -10.73 -9.67 -4.30
C PHE A 97 -11.13 -10.98 -3.60
N PRO A 98 -10.36 -12.06 -3.78
CA PRO A 98 -10.53 -13.28 -3.00
C PRO A 98 -10.48 -12.98 -1.49
N ASP A 99 -11.11 -13.86 -0.69
CA ASP A 99 -10.91 -13.84 0.75
C ASP A 99 -9.46 -14.28 1.06
N VAL A 100 -8.67 -13.35 1.61
CA VAL A 100 -7.25 -13.57 1.93
C VAL A 100 -7.07 -13.43 3.44
N PRO A 101 -6.55 -14.46 4.13
CA PRO A 101 -6.26 -14.36 5.56
C PRO A 101 -5.31 -13.20 5.86
N LEU A 102 -5.58 -12.46 6.94
CA LEU A 102 -4.85 -11.22 7.29
C LEU A 102 -3.32 -11.38 7.26
N ASN A 103 -2.77 -12.45 7.86
CA ASN A 103 -1.32 -12.70 7.87
C ASN A 103 -0.71 -12.98 6.49
N ARG A 104 -1.53 -13.24 5.46
CA ARG A 104 -1.12 -13.44 4.06
C ARG A 104 -1.43 -12.24 3.17
N ALA A 105 -2.25 -11.30 3.65
CA ALA A 105 -2.71 -10.17 2.86
C ALA A 105 -1.56 -9.29 2.34
N PRO A 106 -0.52 -8.92 3.12
CA PRO A 106 0.57 -8.09 2.61
C PRO A 106 1.26 -8.70 1.38
N ALA A 107 1.65 -9.98 1.47
CA ALA A 107 2.32 -10.69 0.38
C ALA A 107 1.42 -10.87 -0.85
N TYR A 108 0.11 -11.09 -0.65
CA TYR A 108 -0.85 -11.13 -1.74
C TYR A 108 -0.95 -9.78 -2.46
N CYS A 109 -1.05 -8.69 -1.69
CA CYS A 109 -1.17 -7.33 -2.22
C CYS A 109 0.07 -6.93 -3.02
N GLU A 110 1.27 -7.20 -2.49
CA GLU A 110 2.53 -6.93 -3.18
C GLU A 110 2.58 -7.65 -4.53
N LYS A 111 2.28 -8.95 -4.53
CA LYS A 111 2.25 -9.74 -5.77
C LYS A 111 1.20 -9.24 -6.76
N TYR A 112 0.03 -8.81 -6.29
CA TYR A 112 -0.99 -8.24 -7.17
C TYR A 112 -0.52 -6.94 -7.81
N LEU A 113 0.09 -6.04 -7.04
CA LEU A 113 0.62 -4.77 -7.56
C LEU A 113 1.75 -4.99 -8.56
N ASP A 114 2.65 -5.94 -8.29
CA ASP A 114 3.71 -6.33 -9.22
C ASP A 114 3.13 -6.82 -10.57
N GLN A 115 2.08 -7.64 -10.52
CA GLN A 115 1.45 -8.16 -11.74
C GLN A 115 0.61 -7.13 -12.50
N MET A 116 0.03 -6.16 -11.81
CA MET A 116 -0.92 -5.18 -12.37
C MET A 116 -0.30 -3.80 -12.59
N GLU A 117 0.99 -3.63 -12.31
CA GLU A 117 1.73 -2.37 -12.38
C GLU A 117 1.41 -1.59 -13.66
N GLU A 118 1.67 -2.19 -14.82
CA GLU A 118 1.52 -1.51 -16.11
C GLU A 118 0.07 -1.10 -16.40
N GLU A 119 -0.90 -1.93 -16.01
CA GLU A 119 -2.31 -1.63 -16.23
C GLU A 119 -2.75 -0.45 -15.37
N ILE A 120 -2.39 -0.47 -14.09
CA ILE A 120 -2.73 0.58 -13.14
C ILE A 120 -2.10 1.91 -13.59
N LEU A 121 -0.82 1.91 -13.97
CA LEU A 121 -0.09 3.13 -14.36
C LEU A 121 -0.55 3.75 -15.68
N ARG A 122 -1.26 2.99 -16.55
CA ARG A 122 -1.86 3.56 -17.77
C ARG A 122 -3.04 4.46 -17.46
N SER A 123 -3.71 4.26 -16.32
CA SER A 123 -4.96 4.93 -15.98
C SER A 123 -4.84 5.82 -14.73
N PHE A 124 -3.88 5.55 -13.86
CA PHE A 124 -3.74 6.16 -12.54
C PHE A 124 -2.30 6.62 -12.29
N GLY A 125 -2.14 7.38 -11.22
CA GLY A 125 -0.86 7.88 -10.75
C GLY A 125 -0.78 9.40 -10.70
N PRO A 126 0.39 9.92 -10.32
CA PRO A 126 0.59 11.35 -10.17
C PRO A 126 0.35 12.10 -11.50
N ASP A 127 -0.09 13.35 -11.39
CA ASP A 127 -0.19 14.25 -12.54
C ASP A 127 1.20 14.45 -13.17
N LYS A 128 1.23 14.56 -14.50
CA LYS A 128 2.47 14.77 -15.27
C LYS A 128 3.08 16.13 -15.04
#